data_AF-A0A3M1M2Q6-F1
#
_entry.id   AF-A0A3M1M2Q6-F1
#
_cell.length_a   1.000
_cell.length_b   1.000
_cell.length_c   1.000
_cell.angle_alpha   90.00
_cell.angle_beta   90.00
_cell.angle_gamma   90.00
#
_symmetry.space_group_name_H-M   'P 1'
#
loop_
_entity.id
_entity.type
_entity.pdbx_description
1 polymer ?
#
loop_
_entity_poly.entity_id
_entity_poly.type
_entity_poly.pdbx_seq_one_letter_code
_entity_poly.pdbx_strand_id
1 'polypeptide(L)'
;MLAELEALTAQLPEEDGRLMETRRHHCQMDLLIHALHHAWRDRQDFWVGGNQFVYYSEEQAQAVIREVKAERGEAPPPPEGFRAYRGPDFFVVRGVDGSYSRQKWVVWQEGGRYPDLIIELLSPSTRSKDLGEKKRLYEQVFRTLEYFVWDPFDPGQFQGWRLRNSRYEPIEPDERGWRWSAVLEMWLGPWEGVYDRERAVWLRFYDAEGNLVLTGEEAAERRAEAAEAELARLRARLAELERA
;
A
#
# COMPACT_ATOMS: atom_id res chain seq x y z
N MET A 1 -11.83 -30.33 -7.22
CA MET A 1 -11.02 -29.11 -7.42
C MET A 1 -11.75 -27.83 -6.99
N LEU A 2 -12.82 -27.38 -7.68
CA LEU A 2 -13.47 -26.10 -7.31
C LEU A 2 -14.10 -26.11 -5.91
N ALA A 3 -14.86 -27.16 -5.57
CA ALA A 3 -15.47 -27.32 -4.25
C ALA A 3 -14.44 -27.48 -3.11
N GLU A 4 -13.26 -28.04 -3.40
CA GLU A 4 -12.17 -28.17 -2.42
C GLU A 4 -11.53 -26.81 -2.15
N LEU A 5 -11.32 -25.99 -3.19
CA LEU A 5 -10.84 -24.61 -3.05
C LEU A 5 -11.83 -23.71 -2.30
N GLU A 6 -13.13 -23.86 -2.54
CA GLU A 6 -14.16 -23.14 -1.79
C GLU A 6 -14.15 -23.49 -0.30
N ALA A 7 -14.10 -24.78 0.03
CA ALA A 7 -14.02 -25.25 1.41
C ALA A 7 -12.71 -24.81 2.12
N LEU A 8 -11.61 -24.73 1.37
CA LEU A 8 -10.34 -24.19 1.87
C LEU A 8 -10.47 -22.69 2.14
N THR A 9 -11.02 -21.92 1.21
CA THR A 9 -11.10 -20.46 1.35
C THR A 9 -11.93 -20.04 2.57
N ALA A 10 -12.99 -20.77 2.89
CA ALA A 10 -13.82 -20.54 4.08
C ALA A 10 -13.03 -20.65 5.40
N GLN A 11 -11.89 -21.36 5.41
CA GLN A 11 -11.07 -21.56 6.61
C GLN A 11 -9.89 -20.59 6.70
N LEU A 12 -9.64 -19.77 5.67
CA LEU A 12 -8.47 -18.89 5.63
C LEU A 12 -8.61 -17.72 6.61
N PRO A 13 -7.63 -17.52 7.52
CA PRO A 13 -7.56 -16.35 8.38
C PRO A 13 -7.50 -15.02 7.60
N GLU A 14 -7.90 -13.95 8.25
CA GLU A 14 -7.87 -12.58 7.69
C GLU A 14 -6.76 -11.74 8.32
N GLU A 15 -6.37 -12.05 9.56
CA GLU A 15 -5.37 -11.35 10.36
C GLU A 15 -4.59 -12.37 11.24
N ASP A 16 -3.40 -11.99 11.73
CA ASP A 16 -2.60 -12.77 12.69
C ASP A 16 -2.62 -12.22 14.13
N GLY A 17 -3.37 -11.14 14.38
CA GLY A 17 -3.48 -10.52 15.70
C GLY A 17 -2.21 -9.86 16.23
N ARG A 18 -1.16 -9.67 15.41
CA ARG A 18 0.06 -8.99 15.85
C ARG A 18 0.01 -7.49 15.52
N LEU A 19 0.41 -6.67 16.49
CA LEU A 19 0.48 -5.23 16.32
C LEU A 19 1.47 -4.88 15.19
N MET A 20 1.10 -3.90 14.38
CA MET A 20 1.98 -3.32 13.38
C MET A 20 3.23 -2.70 14.01
N GLU A 21 4.29 -2.61 13.21
CA GLU A 21 5.59 -2.08 13.62
C GLU A 21 5.50 -0.55 13.81
N THR A 22 5.24 -0.06 15.03
CA THR A 22 5.20 1.38 15.41
C THR A 22 4.11 2.25 14.73
N ARG A 23 3.68 3.31 15.42
CA ARG A 23 2.71 4.29 14.89
C ARG A 23 3.09 4.85 13.51
N ARG A 24 4.38 5.10 13.27
CA ARG A 24 4.85 5.71 12.01
C ARG A 24 4.60 4.82 10.78
N HIS A 25 4.70 3.50 10.92
CA HIS A 25 4.41 2.60 9.79
C HIS A 25 2.91 2.56 9.48
N HIS A 26 2.04 2.55 10.49
CA HIS A 26 0.59 2.67 10.29
C HIS A 26 0.26 3.97 9.55
N CYS A 27 0.74 5.10 10.07
CA CYS A 27 0.47 6.40 9.45
C CYS A 27 1.00 6.44 8.00
N GLN A 28 2.18 5.86 7.73
CA GLN A 28 2.74 5.80 6.39
C GLN A 28 1.89 4.95 5.43
N MET A 29 1.38 3.81 5.89
CA MET A 29 0.49 2.95 5.12
C MET A 29 -0.83 3.67 4.82
N ASP A 30 -1.49 4.20 5.85
CA ASP A 30 -2.77 4.92 5.73
C ASP A 30 -2.65 6.12 4.80
N LEU A 31 -1.54 6.85 4.87
CA LEU A 31 -1.25 7.98 4.00
C LEU A 31 -1.23 7.59 2.52
N LEU A 32 -0.58 6.46 2.18
CA LEU A 32 -0.54 5.96 0.80
C LEU A 32 -1.93 5.49 0.35
N ILE A 33 -2.64 4.75 1.20
CA ILE A 33 -3.99 4.25 0.92
C ILE A 33 -4.96 5.42 0.67
N HIS A 34 -5.01 6.40 1.58
CA HIS A 34 -5.91 7.54 1.48
C HIS A 34 -5.58 8.45 0.30
N ALA A 35 -4.31 8.66 -0.01
CA ALA A 35 -3.90 9.45 -1.18
C ALA A 35 -4.32 8.75 -2.48
N LEU A 36 -4.09 7.44 -2.61
CA LEU A 36 -4.44 6.71 -3.83
C LEU A 36 -5.95 6.58 -4.01
N HIS A 37 -6.71 6.30 -2.95
CA HIS A 37 -8.18 6.30 -3.01
C HIS A 37 -8.72 7.65 -3.42
N HIS A 38 -8.16 8.76 -2.94
CA HIS A 38 -8.61 10.08 -3.36
C HIS A 38 -8.26 10.38 -4.82
N ALA A 39 -7.06 9.99 -5.27
CA ALA A 39 -6.61 10.19 -6.64
C ALA A 39 -7.43 9.40 -7.65
N TRP A 40 -7.82 8.17 -7.30
CA TRP A 40 -8.59 7.26 -8.14
C TRP A 40 -10.06 7.16 -7.71
N ARG A 41 -10.59 8.15 -6.99
CA ARG A 41 -11.97 8.14 -6.45
C ARG A 41 -13.06 8.00 -7.51
N ASP A 42 -12.77 8.40 -8.75
CA ASP A 42 -13.68 8.31 -9.89
C ASP A 42 -13.53 6.99 -10.67
N ARG A 43 -12.70 6.05 -10.18
CA ARG A 43 -12.45 4.73 -10.74
C ARG A 43 -13.05 3.62 -9.88
N GLN A 44 -13.38 2.50 -10.52
CA GLN A 44 -13.87 1.27 -9.85
C GLN A 44 -13.08 0.03 -10.27
N ASP A 45 -12.05 0.20 -11.10
CA ASP A 45 -11.27 -0.87 -11.72
C ASP A 45 -9.96 -1.14 -10.98
N PHE A 46 -9.93 -1.02 -9.65
CA PHE A 46 -8.76 -1.29 -8.84
C PHE A 46 -9.09 -1.73 -7.41
N TRP A 47 -8.13 -2.39 -6.78
CA TRP A 47 -8.13 -2.67 -5.34
C TRP A 47 -6.82 -2.16 -4.73
N VAL A 48 -6.91 -1.56 -3.54
CA VAL A 48 -5.76 -1.21 -2.69
C VAL A 48 -5.94 -1.94 -1.37
N GLY A 49 -4.90 -2.64 -0.92
CA GLY A 49 -4.89 -3.28 0.38
C GLY A 49 -3.63 -2.90 1.15
N GLY A 50 -3.71 -2.97 2.48
CA GLY A 50 -2.55 -2.86 3.36
C GLY A 50 -2.72 -3.79 4.55
N ASN A 51 -1.66 -4.54 4.88
CA ASN A 51 -1.68 -5.64 5.85
C ASN A 51 -2.75 -6.71 5.62
N GLN A 52 -3.34 -6.73 4.44
CA GLN A 52 -4.31 -7.74 4.04
C GLN A 52 -3.58 -8.98 3.50
N PHE A 53 -3.98 -10.16 3.95
CA PHE A 53 -3.33 -11.41 3.55
C PHE A 53 -3.54 -11.72 2.07
N VAL A 54 -2.46 -12.13 1.41
CA VAL A 54 -2.41 -12.61 0.03
C VAL A 54 -2.18 -14.12 0.03
N TYR A 55 -3.19 -14.87 -0.40
CA TYR A 55 -3.15 -16.31 -0.56
C TYR A 55 -2.93 -16.67 -2.02
N TYR A 56 -1.84 -17.39 -2.30
CA TYR A 56 -1.37 -17.60 -3.67
C TYR A 56 -1.05 -19.04 -4.03
N SER A 57 -1.05 -19.97 -3.07
CA SER A 57 -0.96 -21.40 -3.33
C SER A 57 -1.75 -22.17 -2.28
N GLU A 58 -2.24 -23.35 -2.63
CA GLU A 58 -2.94 -24.23 -1.70
C GLU A 58 -2.02 -24.65 -0.54
N GLU A 59 -0.77 -24.99 -0.83
CA GLU A 59 0.21 -25.39 0.18
C GLU A 59 0.48 -24.28 1.19
N GLN A 60 0.60 -23.04 0.69
CA GLN A 60 0.75 -21.86 1.53
C GLN A 60 -0.49 -21.62 2.39
N ALA A 61 -1.70 -21.70 1.80
CA ALA A 61 -2.96 -21.58 2.52
C ALA A 61 -3.11 -22.62 3.64
N GLN A 62 -2.83 -23.89 3.34
CA GLN A 62 -2.85 -24.97 4.33
C GLN A 62 -1.81 -24.74 5.44
N ALA A 63 -0.63 -24.21 5.10
CA ALA A 63 0.37 -23.84 6.09
C ALA A 63 -0.11 -22.72 7.03
N VAL A 64 -0.78 -21.69 6.50
CA VAL A 64 -1.37 -20.61 7.31
C VAL A 64 -2.46 -21.15 8.25
N ILE A 65 -3.34 -22.03 7.76
CA ILE A 65 -4.38 -22.64 8.61
C ILE A 65 -3.76 -23.42 9.78
N ARG A 66 -2.69 -24.18 9.52
CA ARG A 66 -1.98 -24.92 10.58
C ARG A 66 -1.33 -23.99 11.60
N GLU A 67 -0.69 -22.91 11.13
CA GLU A 67 -0.06 -21.91 11.98
C GLU A 67 -1.08 -21.25 12.93
N VAL A 68 -2.21 -20.77 12.40
CA VAL A 68 -3.25 -20.12 13.21
C VAL A 68 -3.93 -21.09 14.19
N LYS A 69 -4.16 -22.35 13.78
CA LYS A 69 -4.65 -23.38 14.71
C LYS A 69 -3.65 -23.64 15.84
N ALA A 70 -2.35 -23.62 15.54
CA ALA A 70 -1.33 -23.81 16.56
C ALA A 70 -1.26 -22.66 17.56
N GLU A 71 -1.39 -21.41 17.09
CA GLU A 71 -1.47 -20.23 17.97
C GLU A 71 -2.71 -20.27 18.90
N ARG A 72 -3.79 -20.93 18.47
CA ARG A 72 -4.99 -21.19 19.29
C ARG A 72 -4.87 -22.42 20.21
N GLY A 73 -3.77 -23.15 20.16
CA GLY A 73 -3.57 -24.40 20.91
C GLY A 73 -4.35 -25.61 20.33
N GLU A 74 -4.84 -25.51 19.09
CA GLU A 74 -5.61 -26.55 18.41
C GLU A 74 -4.73 -27.48 17.54
N ALA A 75 -3.45 -27.15 17.37
CA ALA A 75 -2.47 -27.91 16.59
C ALA A 75 -1.04 -27.76 17.18
N PRO A 76 -0.09 -28.66 16.87
CA PRO A 76 1.30 -28.48 17.30
C PRO A 76 1.93 -27.23 16.67
N PRO A 77 2.83 -26.53 17.39
CA PRO A 77 3.48 -25.33 16.89
C PRO A 77 4.34 -25.64 15.65
N PRO A 78 4.35 -24.75 14.65
CA PRO A 78 5.25 -24.88 13.51
C PRO A 78 6.72 -24.70 13.95
N PRO A 79 7.69 -25.04 13.08
CA PRO A 79 9.10 -24.75 13.35
C PRO A 79 9.30 -23.28 13.73
N GLU A 80 10.21 -23.02 14.66
CA GLU A 80 10.47 -21.67 15.15
C GLU A 80 10.86 -20.74 13.98
N GLY A 81 10.23 -19.57 13.91
CA GLY A 81 10.45 -18.59 12.84
C GLY A 81 9.75 -18.88 11.52
N PHE A 82 9.02 -20.01 11.40
CA PHE A 82 8.16 -20.28 10.25
C PHE A 82 6.97 -19.33 10.24
N ARG A 83 6.74 -18.66 9.11
CA ARG A 83 5.60 -17.76 8.91
C ARG A 83 5.06 -17.96 7.50
N ALA A 84 3.87 -18.52 7.40
CA ALA A 84 3.26 -18.89 6.10
C ALA A 84 2.49 -17.73 5.46
N TYR A 85 2.01 -16.76 6.25
CA TYR A 85 1.23 -15.66 5.67
C TYR A 85 2.13 -14.72 4.85
N ARG A 86 1.51 -14.05 3.87
CA ARG A 86 2.13 -12.95 3.14
C ARG A 86 1.12 -11.81 3.10
N GLY A 87 1.36 -10.75 3.86
CA GLY A 87 0.54 -9.55 3.89
C GLY A 87 1.47 -8.37 3.62
N PRO A 88 1.52 -7.84 2.39
CA PRO A 88 2.31 -6.66 2.11
C PRO A 88 1.75 -5.44 2.88
N ASP A 89 2.62 -4.54 3.33
CA ASP A 89 2.17 -3.32 4.01
C ASP A 89 1.26 -2.47 3.11
N PHE A 90 1.56 -2.42 1.82
CA PHE A 90 0.69 -1.78 0.82
C PHE A 90 0.78 -2.52 -0.52
N PHE A 91 -0.35 -2.71 -1.18
CA PHE A 91 -0.38 -3.24 -2.54
C PHE A 91 -1.55 -2.71 -3.36
N VAL A 92 -1.39 -2.80 -4.68
CA VAL A 92 -2.39 -2.39 -5.68
C VAL A 92 -2.61 -3.50 -6.69
N VAL A 93 -3.88 -3.74 -7.04
CA VAL A 93 -4.28 -4.56 -8.19
C VAL A 93 -5.16 -3.70 -9.09
N ARG A 94 -4.84 -3.60 -10.38
CA ARG A 94 -5.61 -2.88 -11.40
C ARG A 94 -6.46 -3.85 -12.21
N GLY A 95 -7.47 -3.33 -12.89
CA GLY A 95 -8.37 -4.09 -13.76
C GLY A 95 -9.23 -5.11 -13.02
N VAL A 96 -9.50 -4.88 -11.73
CA VAL A 96 -10.36 -5.72 -10.87
C VAL A 96 -11.52 -4.89 -10.33
N ASP A 97 -12.65 -5.53 -10.02
CA ASP A 97 -13.79 -4.83 -9.44
C ASP A 97 -13.48 -4.37 -8.01
N GLY A 98 -13.37 -3.05 -7.83
CA GLY A 98 -13.10 -2.39 -6.56
C GLY A 98 -14.36 -2.07 -5.74
N SER A 99 -15.55 -2.43 -6.23
CA SER A 99 -16.82 -2.02 -5.60
C SER A 99 -17.22 -2.86 -4.38
N TYR A 100 -16.62 -4.04 -4.20
CA TYR A 100 -16.90 -4.92 -3.07
C TYR A 100 -15.68 -5.08 -2.15
N SER A 101 -15.96 -5.22 -0.86
CA SER A 101 -14.94 -5.39 0.17
C SER A 101 -14.27 -6.76 0.09
N ARG A 102 -12.96 -6.80 0.35
CA ARG A 102 -12.18 -8.03 0.47
C ARG A 102 -11.46 -8.03 1.82
N GLN A 103 -11.72 -9.04 2.64
CA GLN A 103 -10.99 -9.23 3.90
C GLN A 103 -9.61 -9.87 3.68
N LYS A 104 -9.43 -10.54 2.53
CA LYS A 104 -8.20 -11.22 2.11
C LYS A 104 -8.13 -11.26 0.59
N TRP A 105 -6.94 -11.28 0.04
CA TRP A 105 -6.71 -11.42 -1.39
C TRP A 105 -6.43 -12.89 -1.71
N VAL A 106 -7.38 -13.59 -2.33
CA VAL A 106 -7.25 -15.00 -2.65
C VAL A 106 -7.11 -15.16 -4.15
N VAL A 107 -5.89 -15.42 -4.63
CA VAL A 107 -5.53 -15.37 -6.05
C VAL A 107 -6.45 -16.25 -6.92
N TRP A 108 -6.83 -17.44 -6.46
CA TRP A 108 -7.71 -18.32 -7.24
C TRP A 108 -9.18 -17.89 -7.26
N GLN A 109 -9.63 -17.10 -6.28
CA GLN A 109 -10.96 -16.47 -6.33
C GLN A 109 -10.94 -15.21 -7.20
N GLU A 110 -9.80 -14.53 -7.27
CA GLU A 110 -9.59 -13.32 -8.07
C GLU A 110 -9.11 -13.66 -9.51
N GLY A 111 -9.43 -14.85 -10.02
CA GLY A 111 -9.13 -15.23 -11.41
C GLY A 111 -7.63 -15.30 -11.75
N GLY A 112 -6.77 -15.62 -10.77
CA GLY A 112 -5.32 -15.67 -10.94
C GLY A 112 -4.65 -14.30 -10.89
N ARG A 113 -5.34 -13.24 -10.43
CA ARG A 113 -4.78 -11.90 -10.30
C ARG A 113 -3.91 -11.80 -9.05
N TYR A 114 -2.66 -11.38 -9.25
CA TYR A 114 -1.70 -11.04 -8.19
C TYR A 114 -1.59 -9.52 -8.06
N PRO A 115 -1.04 -9.00 -6.94
CA PRO A 115 -0.65 -7.60 -6.83
C PRO A 115 0.21 -7.13 -8.01
N ASP A 116 -0.22 -6.05 -8.66
CA ASP A 116 0.53 -5.39 -9.72
C ASP A 116 1.67 -4.54 -9.14
N LEU A 117 1.46 -3.93 -7.97
CA LEU A 117 2.46 -3.17 -7.24
C LEU A 117 2.42 -3.49 -5.75
N ILE A 118 3.60 -3.58 -5.12
CA ILE A 118 3.76 -3.75 -3.68
C ILE A 118 4.73 -2.70 -3.13
N ILE A 119 4.44 -2.15 -1.96
CA ILE A 119 5.35 -1.33 -1.14
C ILE A 119 5.46 -1.98 0.23
N GLU A 120 6.68 -2.24 0.69
CA GLU A 120 6.97 -2.70 2.06
C GLU A 120 7.64 -1.58 2.86
N LEU A 121 7.23 -1.44 4.12
CA LEU A 121 7.72 -0.48 5.07
C LEU A 121 8.77 -1.17 5.95
N LEU A 122 10.04 -0.82 5.74
CA LEU A 122 11.16 -1.48 6.39
C LEU A 122 11.27 -1.12 7.86
N SER A 123 11.55 -2.14 8.67
CA SER A 123 12.04 -2.00 10.03
C SER A 123 13.35 -2.79 10.23
N PRO A 124 14.06 -2.60 11.36
CA PRO A 124 15.25 -3.41 11.66
C PRO A 124 15.00 -4.93 11.64
N SER A 125 13.80 -5.39 12.01
CA SER A 125 13.42 -6.81 12.07
C SER A 125 13.08 -7.41 10.70
N THR A 126 12.54 -6.61 9.78
CA THR A 126 11.97 -7.09 8.51
C THR A 126 12.90 -6.87 7.32
N ARG A 127 13.78 -5.87 7.38
CA ARG A 127 14.69 -5.44 6.29
C ARG A 127 15.35 -6.57 5.50
N SER A 128 15.98 -7.53 6.18
CA SER A 128 16.68 -8.64 5.50
C SER A 128 15.71 -9.55 4.73
N LYS A 129 14.48 -9.71 5.21
CA LYS A 129 13.43 -10.50 4.54
C LYS A 129 12.86 -9.72 3.36
N ASP A 130 12.57 -8.43 3.53
CA ASP A 130 12.00 -7.58 2.47
C ASP A 130 12.94 -7.40 1.28
N LEU A 131 14.24 -7.23 1.54
CA LEU A 131 15.27 -7.12 0.50
C LEU A 131 15.71 -8.47 -0.09
N GLY A 132 15.36 -9.58 0.57
CA GLY A 132 15.83 -10.93 0.24
C GLY A 132 14.73 -11.90 -0.18
N GLU A 133 14.10 -12.54 0.80
CA GLU A 133 13.09 -13.59 0.57
C GLU A 133 11.83 -13.05 -0.12
N LYS A 134 11.23 -11.99 0.42
CA LYS A 134 10.00 -11.39 -0.13
C LYS A 134 10.23 -10.84 -1.53
N LYS A 135 11.34 -10.11 -1.75
CA LYS A 135 11.71 -9.65 -3.09
C LYS A 135 11.77 -10.79 -4.12
N ARG A 136 12.37 -11.93 -3.75
CA ARG A 136 12.42 -13.12 -4.63
C ARG A 136 11.04 -13.73 -4.85
N LEU A 137 10.22 -13.83 -3.80
CA LEU A 137 8.83 -14.29 -3.92
C LEU A 137 8.02 -13.41 -4.88
N TYR A 138 8.09 -12.09 -4.73
CA TYR A 138 7.37 -11.15 -5.57
C TYR A 138 7.84 -11.19 -7.03
N GLU A 139 9.15 -11.35 -7.25
CA GLU A 139 9.74 -11.49 -8.60
C GLU A 139 9.36 -12.81 -9.31
N GLN A 140 9.46 -13.93 -8.58
CA GLN A 140 9.46 -15.27 -9.18
C GLN A 140 8.09 -15.91 -9.16
N VAL A 141 7.32 -15.69 -8.09
CA VAL A 141 6.01 -16.32 -7.89
C VAL A 141 4.89 -15.34 -8.23
N PHE A 142 4.87 -14.15 -7.61
CA PHE A 142 3.75 -13.22 -7.82
C PHE A 142 3.82 -12.54 -9.17
N ARG A 143 5.04 -12.41 -9.72
CA ARG A 143 5.29 -11.64 -10.95
C ARG A 143 4.79 -10.20 -10.81
N THR A 144 4.83 -9.65 -9.60
CA THR A 144 4.41 -8.28 -9.27
C THR A 144 5.23 -7.32 -10.12
N LEU A 145 4.56 -6.43 -10.84
CA LEU A 145 5.18 -5.58 -11.86
C LEU A 145 6.15 -4.57 -11.26
N GLU A 146 5.81 -4.00 -10.10
CA GLU A 146 6.67 -3.06 -9.39
C GLU A 146 6.73 -3.34 -7.90
N TYR A 147 7.92 -3.32 -7.33
CA TYR A 147 8.16 -3.55 -5.91
C TYR A 147 8.99 -2.41 -5.34
N PHE A 148 8.52 -1.80 -4.26
CA PHE A 148 9.22 -0.72 -3.56
C PHE A 148 9.44 -1.07 -2.09
N VAL A 149 10.51 -0.52 -1.53
CA VAL A 149 10.78 -0.57 -0.09
C VAL A 149 11.07 0.84 0.41
N TRP A 150 10.53 1.16 1.57
CA TRP A 150 10.69 2.47 2.21
C TRP A 150 10.94 2.29 3.70
N ASP A 151 11.96 2.93 4.26
CA ASP A 151 12.17 2.96 5.70
C ASP A 151 11.63 4.31 6.24
N PRO A 152 10.56 4.32 7.06
CA PRO A 152 10.00 5.55 7.62
C PRO A 152 10.94 6.32 8.58
N PHE A 153 12.07 5.73 8.95
CA PHE A 153 13.09 6.32 9.81
C PHE A 153 14.42 6.55 9.08
N ASP A 154 14.60 6.00 7.87
CA ASP A 154 15.76 6.22 7.00
C ASP A 154 15.34 6.43 5.52
N PRO A 155 14.89 7.66 5.15
CA PRO A 155 14.48 8.00 3.80
C PRO A 155 15.51 7.71 2.70
N GLY A 156 16.80 7.65 3.05
CA GLY A 156 17.88 7.34 2.10
C GLY A 156 17.84 5.91 1.56
N GLN A 157 17.04 5.03 2.18
CA GLN A 157 16.93 3.62 1.82
C GLN A 157 15.81 3.35 0.81
N PHE A 158 15.14 4.39 0.29
CA PHE A 158 14.09 4.23 -0.70
C PHE A 158 14.60 3.51 -1.94
N GLN A 159 14.05 2.35 -2.25
CA GLN A 159 14.42 1.57 -3.42
C GLN A 159 13.17 1.06 -4.13
N GLY A 160 13.29 0.87 -5.44
CA GLY A 160 12.22 0.37 -6.28
C GLY A 160 12.78 -0.52 -7.38
N TRP A 161 12.00 -1.52 -7.78
CA TRP A 161 12.32 -2.40 -8.89
C TRP A 161 11.11 -2.60 -9.78
N ARG A 162 11.36 -2.72 -11.08
CA ARG A 162 10.35 -3.06 -12.10
C ARG A 162 10.67 -4.41 -12.70
N LEU A 163 9.66 -5.25 -12.84
CA LEU A 163 9.79 -6.56 -13.48
C LEU A 163 9.97 -6.37 -14.99
N ARG A 164 11.11 -6.78 -15.52
CA ARG A 164 11.42 -6.81 -16.95
C ARG A 164 12.11 -8.13 -17.29
N ASN A 165 11.73 -8.75 -18.39
CA ASN A 165 12.32 -10.03 -18.83
C ASN A 165 12.41 -11.09 -17.71
N SER A 166 11.39 -11.16 -16.85
CA SER A 166 11.32 -12.08 -15.71
C SER A 166 12.29 -11.84 -14.55
N ARG A 167 12.89 -10.64 -14.45
CA ARG A 167 13.74 -10.22 -13.34
C ARG A 167 13.42 -8.80 -12.92
N TYR A 168 13.70 -8.49 -11.65
CA TYR A 168 13.61 -7.13 -11.15
C TYR A 168 14.83 -6.32 -11.55
N GLU A 169 14.58 -5.26 -12.32
CA GLU A 169 15.56 -4.22 -12.64
C GLU A 169 15.30 -2.99 -11.74
N PRO A 170 16.35 -2.36 -11.18
CA PRO A 170 16.17 -1.15 -10.37
C PRO A 170 15.45 -0.02 -11.11
N ILE A 171 14.60 0.72 -10.40
CA ILE A 171 14.01 1.98 -10.87
C ILE A 171 14.91 3.11 -10.34
N GLU A 172 15.67 3.73 -11.24
CA GLU A 172 16.58 4.81 -10.90
C GLU A 172 15.83 6.04 -10.36
N PRO A 173 16.41 6.75 -9.37
CA PRO A 173 15.89 8.04 -8.94
C PRO A 173 16.03 9.10 -10.03
N ASP A 174 15.11 10.06 -10.05
CA ASP A 174 15.38 11.36 -10.65
C ASP A 174 16.25 12.24 -9.72
N GLU A 175 16.50 13.48 -10.12
CA GLU A 175 17.31 14.45 -9.36
C GLU A 175 16.73 14.78 -7.97
N ARG A 176 15.43 14.53 -7.74
CA ARG A 176 14.74 14.75 -6.46
C ARG A 176 14.77 13.50 -5.58
N GLY A 177 15.34 12.40 -6.07
CA GLY A 177 15.29 11.10 -5.41
C GLY A 177 13.96 10.36 -5.62
N TRP A 178 13.11 10.81 -6.54
CA TRP A 178 11.81 10.23 -6.80
C TRP A 178 11.90 9.08 -7.80
N ARG A 179 10.97 8.12 -7.71
CA ARG A 179 10.90 6.95 -8.60
C ARG A 179 9.57 6.94 -9.32
N TRP A 180 9.60 6.85 -10.65
CA TRP A 180 8.38 6.77 -11.45
C TRP A 180 7.78 5.35 -11.38
N SER A 181 6.53 5.25 -10.93
CA SER A 181 5.73 4.04 -11.03
C SER A 181 4.93 4.04 -12.34
N ALA A 182 5.16 3.05 -13.18
CA ALA A 182 4.37 2.84 -14.39
C ALA A 182 3.02 2.16 -14.09
N VAL A 183 2.90 1.49 -12.93
CA VAL A 183 1.63 0.92 -12.47
C VAL A 183 0.68 2.02 -12.00
N LEU A 184 1.17 2.99 -11.23
CA LEU A 184 0.35 4.08 -10.71
C LEU A 184 0.26 5.28 -11.65
N GLU A 185 1.21 5.41 -12.58
CA GLU A 185 1.41 6.62 -13.40
C GLU A 185 1.65 7.86 -12.52
N MET A 186 2.46 7.65 -11.48
CA MET A 186 2.79 8.64 -10.45
C MET A 186 4.27 8.52 -10.05
N TRP A 187 4.86 9.61 -9.59
CA TRP A 187 6.11 9.58 -8.86
C TRP A 187 5.87 9.16 -7.42
N LEU A 188 6.79 8.35 -6.89
CA LEU A 188 6.91 8.07 -5.46
C LEU A 188 8.15 8.79 -4.95
N GLY A 189 8.01 9.57 -3.88
CA GLY A 189 9.15 10.33 -3.36
C GLY A 189 8.97 10.83 -1.93
N PRO A 190 10.06 11.25 -1.28
CA PRO A 190 10.02 11.83 0.05
C PRO A 190 9.26 13.16 0.04
N TRP A 191 8.51 13.41 1.11
CA TRP A 191 7.85 14.66 1.42
C TRP A 191 8.05 14.97 2.91
N GLU A 192 8.62 16.13 3.21
CA GLU A 192 8.75 16.58 4.60
C GLU A 192 7.54 17.39 5.01
N GLY A 193 6.85 16.94 6.07
CA GLY A 193 5.70 17.66 6.60
C GLY A 193 5.02 16.95 7.76
N VAL A 194 3.83 17.44 8.11
CA VAL A 194 3.04 16.91 9.21
C VAL A 194 1.91 16.06 8.66
N TYR A 195 1.83 14.80 9.09
CA TYR A 195 0.69 13.92 8.85
C TYR A 195 0.31 13.24 10.17
N ASP A 196 -0.99 13.19 10.47
CA ASP A 196 -1.55 12.73 11.75
C ASP A 196 -0.71 13.21 12.95
N ARG A 197 -0.55 14.54 13.09
CA ARG A 197 0.19 15.20 14.19
C ARG A 197 1.68 14.87 14.32
N GLU A 198 2.27 14.15 13.36
CA GLU A 198 3.68 13.79 13.38
C GLU A 198 4.43 14.47 12.24
N ARG A 199 5.48 15.22 12.59
CA ARG A 199 6.41 15.80 11.61
C ARG A 199 7.47 14.75 11.27
N ALA A 200 7.54 14.36 10.00
CA ALA A 200 8.52 13.39 9.50
C ALA A 200 8.73 13.59 7.99
N VAL A 201 9.63 12.79 7.43
CA VAL A 201 9.72 12.56 5.98
C VAL A 201 8.85 11.36 5.66
N TRP A 202 7.83 11.58 4.84
CA TRP A 202 6.85 10.58 4.43
C TRP A 202 7.08 10.20 2.96
N LEU A 203 6.84 8.95 2.61
CA LEU A 203 6.67 8.57 1.20
C LEU A 203 5.32 9.09 0.71
N ARG A 204 5.30 9.83 -0.39
CA ARG A 204 4.10 10.38 -1.02
C ARG A 204 4.05 10.08 -2.51
N PHE A 205 2.84 10.11 -3.05
CA PHE A 205 2.61 10.12 -4.49
C PHE A 205 2.61 11.56 -5.02
N TYR A 206 3.14 11.72 -6.23
CA TYR A 206 3.05 12.96 -7.01
C TYR A 206 2.58 12.62 -8.42
N ASP A 207 1.75 13.48 -9.01
CA ASP A 207 1.28 13.31 -10.39
C ASP A 207 2.42 13.47 -11.41
N ALA A 208 2.13 13.29 -12.70
CA ALA A 208 3.12 13.37 -13.76
C ALA A 208 3.84 14.73 -13.82
N GLU A 209 3.12 15.79 -13.46
CA GLU A 209 3.60 17.18 -13.39
C GLU A 209 4.39 17.48 -12.10
N GLY A 210 4.39 16.56 -11.13
CA GLY A 210 5.10 16.67 -9.87
C GLY A 210 4.31 17.36 -8.75
N ASN A 211 2.99 17.53 -8.90
CA ASN A 211 2.13 18.02 -7.82
C ASN A 211 1.87 16.90 -6.82
N LEU A 212 1.82 17.27 -5.54
CA LEU A 212 1.50 16.34 -4.46
C LEU A 212 0.09 15.77 -4.63
N VAL A 213 -0.01 14.44 -4.68
CA VAL A 213 -1.30 13.76 -4.64
C VAL A 213 -1.82 13.82 -3.21
N LEU A 214 -2.95 14.52 -3.05
CA LEU A 214 -3.54 14.79 -1.75
C LEU A 214 -4.38 13.62 -1.25
N THR A 215 -4.47 13.48 0.06
CA THR A 215 -5.56 12.72 0.69
C THR A 215 -6.87 13.48 0.53
N GLY A 216 -8.00 12.79 0.74
CA GLY A 216 -9.31 13.43 0.72
C GLY A 216 -9.47 14.54 1.77
N GLU A 217 -8.83 14.38 2.93
CA GLU A 217 -8.79 15.37 4.01
C GLU A 217 -8.01 16.62 3.59
N GLU A 218 -6.77 16.45 3.11
CA GLU A 218 -5.95 17.57 2.62
C GLU A 218 -6.63 18.32 1.47
N ALA A 219 -7.31 17.62 0.57
CA ALA A 219 -8.08 18.22 -0.52
C ALA A 219 -9.34 18.95 -0.03
N ALA A 220 -9.96 18.50 1.06
CA ALA A 220 -11.08 19.19 1.70
C ALA A 220 -10.61 20.46 2.40
N GLU A 221 -9.52 20.39 3.16
CA GLU A 221 -8.90 21.54 3.84
C GLU A 221 -8.52 22.63 2.84
N ARG A 222 -7.80 22.29 1.76
CA ARG A 222 -7.43 23.27 0.72
C ARG A 222 -8.65 23.92 0.05
N ARG A 223 -9.73 23.18 -0.14
CA ARG A 223 -10.99 23.73 -0.68
C ARG A 223 -11.67 24.68 0.30
N ALA A 224 -11.65 24.36 1.60
CA ALA A 224 -12.18 25.23 2.64
C ALA A 224 -11.39 26.55 2.72
N GLU A 225 -10.06 26.47 2.78
CA GLU A 225 -9.17 27.64 2.81
C GLU A 225 -9.38 28.54 1.57
N ALA A 226 -9.49 27.94 0.38
CA ALA A 226 -9.74 28.69 -0.84
C ALA A 226 -11.12 29.39 -0.84
N ALA A 227 -12.16 28.72 -0.33
CA ALA A 227 -13.49 29.29 -0.21
C ALA A 227 -13.54 30.46 0.80
N GLU A 228 -12.83 30.32 1.92
CA GLU A 228 -12.71 31.38 2.93
C GLU A 228 -11.96 32.60 2.39
N ALA A 229 -10.86 32.38 1.68
CA ALA A 229 -10.09 33.44 1.05
C ALA A 229 -10.92 34.22 0.01
N GLU A 230 -11.69 33.51 -0.82
CA GLU A 230 -12.56 34.14 -1.82
C GLU A 230 -13.72 34.90 -1.15
N LEU A 231 -14.34 34.35 -0.10
CA LEU A 231 -15.36 35.04 0.67
C LEU A 231 -14.83 36.33 1.31
N ALA A 232 -13.61 36.29 1.87
CA ALA A 232 -12.95 37.46 2.42
C ALA A 232 -12.69 38.53 1.34
N ARG A 233 -12.24 38.11 0.14
CA ARG A 233 -12.02 38.99 -1.00
C ARG A 233 -13.31 39.65 -1.48
N LEU A 234 -14.40 38.89 -1.63
CA LEU A 234 -15.70 39.41 -2.04
C LEU A 234 -16.29 40.38 -1.01
N ARG A 235 -16.15 40.09 0.29
CA ARG A 235 -16.57 41.00 1.37
C ARG A 235 -15.80 42.32 1.34
N ALA A 236 -14.49 42.28 1.12
CA ALA A 236 -13.67 43.49 0.99
C ALA A 236 -14.11 44.32 -0.23
N ARG A 237 -14.36 43.67 -1.37
CA ARG A 237 -14.82 44.36 -2.59
C ARG A 237 -16.20 44.98 -2.44
N LEU A 238 -17.13 44.30 -1.77
CA LEU A 238 -18.46 44.85 -1.49
C LEU A 238 -18.36 46.08 -0.59
N ALA A 239 -17.55 46.01 0.47
CA ALA A 239 -17.33 47.15 1.37
C ALA A 239 -16.66 48.34 0.67
N GLU A 240 -15.82 48.13 -0.35
CA GLU A 240 -15.29 49.20 -1.19
C GLU A 240 -16.38 49.84 -2.06
N LEU A 241 -17.24 49.03 -2.68
CA LEU A 241 -18.34 49.53 -3.53
C LEU A 241 -19.39 50.28 -2.72
N GLU A 242 -19.69 49.85 -1.48
CA GLU A 242 -20.61 50.54 -0.58
C GLU A 242 -20.05 51.88 -0.05
N ARG A 243 -18.73 52.10 -0.18
CA ARG A 243 -18.06 53.36 0.22
C ARG A 243 -17.87 54.35 -0.93
N ALA A 244 -18.13 53.93 -2.17
CA ALA A 244 -18.01 54.74 -3.39
C ALA A 244 -19.35 55.34 -3.80
#